data_AF-A0A972SYQ6-F1
#
_entry.id   AF-A0A972SYQ6-F1
#
_cell.length_a   1.000
_cell.length_b   1.000
_cell.length_c   1.000
_cell.angle_alpha   90.00
_cell.angle_beta   90.00
_cell.angle_gamma   90.00
#
_symmetry.space_group_name_H-M   'P 1'
#
loop_
_entity.id
_entity.type
_entity.pdbx_description
1 polymer ?
#
loop_
_entity_poly.entity_id
_entity_poly.type
_entity_poly.pdbx_seq_one_letter_code
_entity_poly.pdbx_strand_id
1 'polypeptide(L)'
;MLFALQKIVKLENILPLTSRCNLRCIFCSNTQNPRGVKVFSLPPLPLPLAKRLLPFLNPRRKIVIGEAASRITEGEPLTHPDFWKILEMIRNLYPETPLQITTNGTLLDREAVQRLKNFLPLEVNLSLNSAAPAGRWLLMGDRGERALLVAELLGRAGVTYHGSIVALPHLVGWEDLRSSCRFLEASGAATIRLFLPGFTKLAPPPLRFPPEVMYRELEIFWREERASLGVPLLLEPSFVSDVEANFLAELAGVIPGSPAARAGLRKGDIVKTVHGRGVRSRVDAFQLIQASRCPVLEIERGGVLAALSFRKRKGAGGGVVMAWDLDWGVVEKVKRVIRSCRGRRVLVLTSEWGYPWLKKVLPEWEKTGAEVHLVAVPNRFFGGSIACAGLLTTVDFRRALRAAICVAGRDFDLVLLPAAAFDFRGKDLLGKHYSLLRYQTGAAVELV
;
A
#
# COMPACT_ATOMS: atom_id res chain seq x y z
N MET A 1 4.64 -22.30 -10.61
CA MET A 1 5.51 -21.21 -10.11
C MET A 1 5.79 -20.17 -11.19
N LEU A 2 6.36 -20.52 -12.35
CA LEU A 2 6.67 -19.60 -13.44
C LEU A 2 5.51 -18.67 -13.84
N PHE A 3 4.31 -19.22 -14.01
CA PHE A 3 3.12 -18.45 -14.37
C PHE A 3 2.70 -17.44 -13.29
N ALA A 4 2.90 -17.77 -12.01
CA ALA A 4 2.63 -16.85 -10.91
C ALA A 4 3.63 -15.68 -10.91
N LEU A 5 4.92 -15.96 -11.13
CA LEU A 5 5.98 -14.96 -11.25
C LEU A 5 5.74 -14.01 -12.41
N GLN A 6 5.55 -14.54 -13.62
CA GLN A 6 5.30 -13.75 -14.83
C GLN A 6 4.12 -12.80 -14.65
N LYS A 7 3.10 -13.24 -13.92
CA LYS A 7 1.92 -12.44 -13.68
C LYS A 7 2.15 -11.29 -12.71
N ILE A 8 2.86 -11.52 -11.62
CA ILE A 8 3.19 -10.47 -10.65
C ILE A 8 4.03 -9.39 -11.34
N VAL A 9 5.00 -9.83 -12.13
CA VAL A 9 5.83 -8.96 -12.98
C VAL A 9 4.96 -8.15 -13.95
N LYS A 10 3.99 -8.77 -14.62
CA LYS A 10 3.13 -8.09 -15.59
C LYS A 10 2.07 -7.16 -14.98
N LEU A 11 1.38 -7.61 -13.93
CA LEU A 11 0.23 -6.90 -13.36
C LEU A 11 0.62 -5.91 -12.27
N GLU A 12 1.53 -6.30 -11.38
CA GLU A 12 1.93 -5.46 -10.25
C GLU A 12 3.18 -4.63 -10.56
N ASN A 13 3.91 -4.98 -11.63
CA ASN A 13 5.21 -4.40 -11.95
C ASN A 13 6.25 -4.60 -10.84
N ILE A 14 6.10 -5.71 -10.11
CA ILE A 14 7.00 -6.15 -9.04
C ILE A 14 7.83 -7.32 -9.58
N LEU A 15 9.14 -7.30 -9.33
CA LEU A 15 10.03 -8.41 -9.63
C LEU A 15 10.45 -9.14 -8.33
N PRO A 16 9.82 -10.28 -8.02
CA PRO A 16 10.24 -11.16 -6.94
C PRO A 16 11.66 -11.69 -7.16
N LEU A 17 12.53 -11.57 -6.15
CA LEU A 17 13.91 -12.05 -6.25
C LEU A 17 14.17 -13.28 -5.38
N THR A 18 13.71 -13.28 -4.14
CA THR A 18 13.97 -14.38 -3.20
C THR A 18 13.06 -14.31 -1.99
N SER A 19 12.70 -15.45 -1.42
CA SER A 19 12.05 -15.55 -0.11
C SER A 19 13.03 -15.61 1.05
N ARG A 20 14.34 -15.61 0.79
CA ARG A 20 15.35 -15.64 1.86
C ARG A 20 15.42 -14.27 2.52
N CYS A 21 15.39 -14.25 3.85
CA CYS A 21 15.56 -13.06 4.65
C CYS A 21 16.63 -13.32 5.71
N ASN A 22 17.49 -12.34 5.94
CA ASN A 22 18.53 -12.40 6.96
C ASN A 22 18.08 -11.91 8.34
N LEU A 23 16.84 -11.41 8.45
CA LEU A 23 16.22 -10.95 9.70
C LEU A 23 15.04 -11.83 10.13
N ARG A 24 14.59 -11.64 11.37
CA ARG A 24 13.51 -12.42 11.99
C ARG A 24 12.50 -11.49 12.69
N CYS A 25 11.97 -10.53 11.95
CA CYS A 25 11.06 -9.54 12.53
C CYS A 25 9.86 -10.19 13.21
N ILE A 26 9.57 -9.78 14.45
CA ILE A 26 8.49 -10.36 15.26
C ILE A 26 7.12 -10.20 14.59
N PHE A 27 6.93 -9.08 13.87
CA PHE A 27 5.71 -8.76 13.13
C PHE A 27 5.69 -9.25 11.67
N CYS A 28 6.67 -10.07 11.25
CA CYS A 28 6.72 -10.54 9.87
C CYS A 28 5.45 -11.32 9.50
N SER A 29 4.73 -10.90 8.46
CA SER A 29 3.49 -11.55 8.03
C SER A 29 3.73 -12.97 7.51
N ASN A 30 4.92 -13.26 6.98
CA ASN A 30 5.28 -14.57 6.43
C ASN A 30 5.19 -15.70 7.48
N THR A 31 5.33 -15.39 8.77
CA THR A 31 5.27 -16.38 9.88
C THR A 31 3.86 -16.53 10.46
N GLN A 32 2.89 -15.71 10.04
CA GLN A 32 1.56 -15.63 10.64
C GLN A 32 0.43 -16.14 9.74
N ASN A 33 0.76 -16.81 8.63
CA ASN A 33 -0.22 -17.36 7.70
C ASN A 33 -1.00 -18.54 8.30
N PRO A 34 -2.35 -18.49 8.36
CA PRO A 34 -3.15 -19.64 8.76
C PRO A 34 -2.93 -20.87 7.86
N ARG A 35 -3.18 -22.07 8.41
CA ARG A 35 -3.13 -23.32 7.64
C ARG A 35 -4.08 -23.26 6.44
N GLY A 36 -3.61 -23.75 5.29
CA GLY A 36 -4.37 -23.80 4.04
C GLY A 36 -4.21 -22.59 3.13
N VAL A 37 -3.58 -21.50 3.60
CA VAL A 37 -3.20 -20.37 2.74
C VAL A 37 -2.17 -20.85 1.72
N LYS A 38 -2.44 -20.60 0.44
CA LYS A 38 -1.55 -20.95 -0.68
C LYS A 38 -0.52 -19.85 -0.89
N VAL A 39 0.59 -19.94 -0.17
CA VAL A 39 1.80 -19.12 -0.40
C VAL A 39 2.88 -19.91 -1.14
N PHE A 40 3.74 -19.20 -1.86
CA PHE A 40 4.86 -19.78 -2.60
C PHE A 40 6.15 -19.17 -2.09
N SER A 41 7.11 -20.03 -1.76
CA SER A 41 8.49 -19.63 -1.53
C SER A 41 9.29 -19.73 -2.82
N LEU A 42 10.18 -18.76 -3.01
CA LEU A 42 11.02 -18.55 -4.17
C LEU A 42 12.49 -18.69 -3.73
N PRO A 43 13.23 -19.72 -4.20
CA PRO A 43 14.68 -19.68 -4.09
C PRO A 43 15.22 -18.47 -4.87
N PRO A 44 16.48 -18.03 -4.67
CA PRO A 44 17.07 -16.96 -5.47
C PRO A 44 16.77 -17.13 -6.96
N LEU A 45 16.10 -16.13 -7.55
CA LEU A 45 15.62 -16.13 -8.92
C LEU A 45 16.80 -16.32 -9.91
N PRO A 46 16.89 -17.46 -10.62
CA PRO A 46 18.01 -17.69 -11.52
C PRO A 46 18.07 -16.64 -12.64
N LEU A 47 19.28 -16.18 -12.99
CA LEU A 47 19.48 -15.17 -14.05
C LEU A 47 18.78 -15.49 -15.39
N PRO A 48 18.79 -16.73 -15.91
CA PRO A 48 18.05 -17.05 -17.14
C PRO A 48 16.55 -16.83 -17.01
N LEU A 49 16.00 -17.09 -15.82
CA LEU A 49 14.59 -16.85 -15.54
C LEU A 49 14.31 -15.36 -15.36
N ALA A 50 15.16 -14.62 -14.65
CA ALA A 50 15.07 -13.17 -14.56
C ALA A 50 15.03 -12.55 -15.96
N LYS A 51 15.97 -12.91 -16.84
CA LYS A 51 16.02 -12.46 -18.25
C LYS A 51 14.71 -12.71 -19.01
N ARG A 52 14.04 -13.83 -18.77
CA ARG A 52 12.73 -14.15 -19.38
C ARG A 52 11.58 -13.33 -18.79
N LEU A 53 11.68 -12.94 -17.53
CA LEU A 53 10.64 -12.17 -16.83
C LEU A 53 10.71 -10.67 -17.14
N LEU A 54 11.92 -10.11 -17.28
CA LEU A 54 12.10 -8.66 -17.46
C LEU A 54 11.23 -8.04 -18.57
N PRO A 55 11.07 -8.63 -19.78
CA PRO A 55 10.24 -8.06 -20.84
C PRO A 55 8.74 -7.90 -20.49
N PHE A 56 8.26 -8.55 -19.43
CA PHE A 56 6.88 -8.40 -18.96
C PHE A 56 6.67 -7.19 -18.06
N LEU A 57 7.73 -6.52 -17.63
CA LEU A 57 7.63 -5.27 -16.87
C LEU A 57 7.09 -4.15 -17.75
N ASN A 58 6.30 -3.27 -17.14
CA ASN A 58 5.73 -2.09 -17.78
C ASN A 58 6.62 -0.86 -17.53
N PRO A 59 7.31 -0.33 -18.56
CA PRO A 59 8.23 0.80 -18.39
C PRO A 59 7.55 2.11 -17.99
N ARG A 60 6.22 2.21 -18.12
CA ARG A 60 5.43 3.38 -17.73
C ARG A 60 5.10 3.42 -16.25
N ARG A 61 5.35 2.34 -15.51
CA ARG A 61 5.13 2.22 -14.07
C ARG A 61 6.46 2.02 -13.37
N LYS A 62 6.52 2.45 -12.11
CA LYS A 62 7.67 2.19 -11.23
C LYS A 62 7.87 0.67 -11.10
N ILE A 63 9.08 0.18 -11.35
CA ILE A 63 9.45 -1.23 -11.17
C ILE A 63 9.85 -1.42 -9.71
N VAL A 64 9.24 -2.38 -9.03
CA VAL A 64 9.39 -2.58 -7.58
C VAL A 64 10.09 -3.91 -7.29
N ILE A 65 11.00 -3.91 -6.31
CA ILE A 65 11.73 -5.08 -5.83
C ILE A 65 11.61 -5.13 -4.30
N GLY A 66 11.32 -6.31 -3.74
CA GLY A 66 11.27 -6.53 -2.30
C GLY A 66 9.95 -6.19 -1.62
N GLU A 67 8.83 -6.13 -2.36
CA GLU A 67 7.49 -5.91 -1.78
C GLU A 67 6.57 -7.11 -1.97
N ALA A 68 5.94 -7.52 -0.88
CA ALA A 68 4.99 -8.64 -0.85
C ALA A 68 3.58 -8.17 -1.26
N ALA A 69 3.31 -8.05 -2.57
CA ALA A 69 1.97 -7.75 -3.07
C ALA A 69 1.24 -8.98 -3.66
N SER A 70 1.72 -10.19 -3.36
CA SER A 70 1.24 -11.41 -4.03
C SER A 70 1.26 -12.62 -3.11
N ARG A 71 0.93 -13.80 -3.66
CA ARG A 71 1.08 -15.09 -2.95
C ARG A 71 2.53 -15.54 -2.80
N ILE A 72 3.50 -14.74 -3.22
CA ILE A 72 4.91 -15.05 -3.04
C ILE A 72 5.37 -14.45 -1.73
N THR A 73 5.96 -15.30 -0.89
CA THR A 73 6.70 -14.89 0.29
C THR A 73 7.94 -14.15 -0.19
N GLU A 74 8.01 -12.84 -0.01
CA GLU A 74 9.24 -12.08 -0.29
C GLU A 74 10.13 -12.07 0.95
N GLY A 75 11.44 -12.06 0.70
CA GLY A 75 12.49 -11.91 1.70
C GLY A 75 13.26 -10.60 1.53
N GLU A 76 14.53 -10.59 1.93
CA GLU A 76 15.44 -9.45 1.74
C GLU A 76 16.10 -9.54 0.37
N PRO A 77 15.84 -8.61 -0.57
CA PRO A 77 16.37 -8.66 -1.93
C PRO A 77 17.89 -8.78 -2.00
N LEU A 78 18.62 -8.12 -1.09
CA LEU A 78 20.08 -8.14 -1.08
C LEU A 78 20.70 -9.47 -0.63
N THR A 79 19.90 -10.44 -0.16
CA THR A 79 20.37 -11.82 0.05
C THR A 79 20.52 -12.59 -1.25
N HIS A 80 20.05 -12.05 -2.37
CA HIS A 80 20.18 -12.67 -3.68
C HIS A 80 21.62 -12.53 -4.22
N PRO A 81 22.33 -13.63 -4.57
CA PRO A 81 23.74 -13.59 -4.96
C PRO A 81 24.00 -12.75 -6.22
N ASP A 82 23.06 -12.75 -7.17
CA ASP A 82 23.16 -11.94 -8.40
C ASP A 82 22.31 -10.66 -8.36
N PHE A 83 21.99 -10.13 -7.17
CA PHE A 83 21.15 -8.93 -7.02
C PHE A 83 21.57 -7.78 -7.94
N TRP A 84 22.86 -7.44 -7.91
CA TRP A 84 23.39 -6.34 -8.71
C TRP A 84 23.33 -6.57 -10.22
N LYS A 85 23.60 -7.81 -10.67
CA LYS A 85 23.49 -8.17 -12.09
C LYS A 85 22.05 -8.04 -12.58
N ILE A 86 21.08 -8.40 -11.74
CA ILE A 86 19.66 -8.22 -12.07
C ILE A 86 19.31 -6.73 -12.18
N LEU A 87 19.81 -5.87 -11.28
CA LEU A 87 19.64 -4.41 -11.40
C LEU A 87 20.26 -3.85 -12.68
N GLU A 88 21.46 -4.31 -13.06
CA GLU A 88 22.11 -3.96 -14.33
C GLU A 88 21.25 -4.37 -15.53
N MET A 89 20.72 -5.59 -15.54
CA MET A 89 19.81 -6.05 -16.59
C MET A 89 18.53 -5.20 -16.68
N ILE A 90 17.94 -4.82 -15.54
CA ILE A 90 16.75 -3.97 -15.51
C ILE A 90 17.08 -2.58 -16.07
N ARG A 91 18.16 -1.95 -15.59
CA ARG A 91 18.53 -0.59 -16.01
C ARG A 91 18.91 -0.55 -17.49
N ASN A 92 19.55 -1.59 -18.03
CA ASN A 92 19.84 -1.70 -19.45
C ASN A 92 18.58 -1.78 -20.32
N LEU A 93 17.55 -2.51 -19.86
CA LEU A 93 16.28 -2.61 -20.59
C LEU A 93 15.38 -1.39 -20.41
N TYR A 94 15.46 -0.74 -19.25
CA TYR A 94 14.57 0.35 -18.86
C TYR A 94 15.35 1.56 -18.29
N PRO A 95 16.12 2.28 -19.13
CA PRO A 95 17.05 3.33 -18.66
C PRO A 95 16.39 4.45 -17.86
N GLU A 96 15.15 4.80 -18.19
CA GLU A 96 14.43 5.93 -17.57
C GLU A 96 13.35 5.52 -16.57
N THR A 97 13.06 4.22 -16.46
CA THR A 97 11.97 3.75 -15.60
C THR A 97 12.40 3.84 -14.13
N PRO A 98 11.57 4.42 -13.24
CA PRO A 98 11.88 4.50 -11.82
C PRO A 98 11.95 3.10 -11.19
N LEU A 99 12.99 2.86 -10.39
CA LEU A 99 13.14 1.65 -9.58
C LEU A 99 12.83 1.93 -8.12
N GLN A 100 12.16 1.01 -7.44
CA GLN A 100 11.97 1.01 -5.99
C GLN A 100 12.53 -0.27 -5.41
N ILE A 101 13.38 -0.15 -4.40
CA ILE A 101 13.92 -1.30 -3.67
C ILE A 101 13.49 -1.18 -2.22
N THR A 102 12.76 -2.17 -1.73
CA THR A 102 12.44 -2.30 -0.31
C THR A 102 13.48 -3.19 0.36
N THR A 103 14.11 -2.70 1.42
CA THR A 103 15.18 -3.40 2.13
C THR A 103 15.17 -3.08 3.61
N ASN A 104 15.66 -4.01 4.43
CA ASN A 104 15.97 -3.76 5.84
C ASN A 104 17.28 -3.00 6.06
N GLY A 105 18.08 -2.79 5.01
CA GLY A 105 19.30 -1.98 5.03
C GLY A 105 20.54 -2.64 5.65
N THR A 106 20.43 -3.82 6.26
CA THR A 106 21.56 -4.46 6.97
C THR A 106 22.66 -5.01 6.05
N LEU A 107 22.35 -5.20 4.77
CA LEU A 107 23.28 -5.70 3.74
C LEU A 107 23.78 -4.58 2.81
N LEU A 108 23.41 -3.34 3.07
CA LEU A 108 23.96 -2.17 2.38
C LEU A 108 25.14 -1.62 3.19
N ASP A 109 26.18 -1.21 2.49
CA ASP A 109 27.33 -0.49 3.02
C ASP A 109 27.60 0.76 2.17
N ARG A 110 28.71 1.45 2.44
CA ARG A 110 29.10 2.67 1.71
C ARG A 110 29.29 2.43 0.21
N GLU A 111 29.91 1.31 -0.17
CA GLU A 111 30.16 0.97 -1.57
C GLU A 111 28.85 0.64 -2.29
N ALA A 112 27.98 -0.15 -1.64
CA ALA A 112 26.67 -0.49 -2.14
C ALA A 112 25.80 0.76 -2.35
N VAL A 113 25.78 1.70 -1.40
CA VAL A 113 25.05 2.98 -1.54
C VAL A 113 25.59 3.79 -2.71
N GLN A 114 26.90 3.85 -2.90
CA GLN A 114 27.49 4.53 -4.05
C GLN A 114 27.12 3.81 -5.36
N ARG A 115 27.11 2.48 -5.37
CA ARG A 115 26.70 1.67 -6.53
C ARG A 115 25.23 1.87 -6.90
N LEU A 116 24.34 2.12 -5.92
CA LEU A 116 22.92 2.41 -6.19
C LEU A 116 22.74 3.63 -7.11
N LYS A 117 23.66 4.61 -7.07
CA LYS A 117 23.60 5.81 -7.92
C LYS A 117 23.70 5.50 -9.41
N ASN A 118 24.35 4.41 -9.79
CA ASN A 118 24.45 3.95 -11.18
C ASN A 118 23.10 3.47 -11.74
N PHE A 119 22.11 3.27 -10.86
CA PHE A 119 20.77 2.82 -11.23
C PHE A 119 19.72 3.92 -11.04
N LEU A 120 20.09 5.20 -10.93
CA LEU A 120 19.10 6.28 -10.95
C LEU A 120 18.36 6.30 -12.31
N PRO A 121 17.07 6.67 -12.37
CA PRO A 121 16.15 7.03 -11.27
C PRO A 121 15.79 5.84 -10.36
N LEU A 122 16.14 5.92 -9.07
CA LEU A 122 15.91 4.87 -8.08
C LEU A 122 15.58 5.50 -6.73
N GLU A 123 14.68 4.84 -6.00
CA GLU A 123 14.32 5.15 -4.63
C GLU A 123 14.40 3.89 -3.75
N VAL A 124 14.69 4.09 -2.47
CA VAL A 124 14.79 3.01 -1.48
C VAL A 124 13.68 3.12 -0.45
N ASN A 125 12.94 2.05 -0.19
CA ASN A 125 12.06 1.94 0.96
C ASN A 125 12.84 1.23 2.08
N LEU A 126 13.33 2.01 3.06
CA LEU A 126 14.13 1.51 4.17
C LEU A 126 13.21 1.10 5.33
N SER A 127 13.14 -0.21 5.58
CA SER A 127 12.43 -0.79 6.74
C SER A 127 13.23 -0.60 8.03
N LEU A 128 13.15 0.61 8.60
CA LEU A 128 13.90 0.96 9.81
C LEU A 128 13.29 0.33 11.06
N ASN A 129 11.98 0.48 11.25
CA ASN A 129 11.15 0.04 12.39
C ASN A 129 11.53 0.55 13.79
N SER A 130 12.82 0.68 14.12
CA SER A 130 13.31 1.32 15.34
C SER A 130 14.71 1.88 15.12
N ALA A 131 14.97 3.07 15.68
CA ALA A 131 16.29 3.68 15.73
C ALA A 131 17.07 3.32 17.01
N ALA A 132 16.43 2.77 18.03
CA ALA A 132 17.10 2.35 19.26
C ALA A 132 17.60 0.89 19.15
N PRO A 133 18.82 0.57 19.59
CA PRO A 133 19.35 -0.79 19.53
C PRO A 133 18.45 -1.84 20.21
N ALA A 134 17.88 -1.50 21.37
CA ALA A 134 16.98 -2.40 22.10
C ALA A 134 15.65 -2.61 21.36
N GLY A 135 15.05 -1.54 20.83
CA GLY A 135 13.82 -1.62 20.05
C GLY A 135 14.02 -2.43 18.78
N ARG A 136 15.16 -2.23 18.10
CA ARG A 136 15.50 -2.99 16.90
C ARG A 136 15.77 -4.46 17.15
N TRP A 137 16.45 -4.78 18.25
CA TRP A 137 16.64 -6.17 18.67
C TRP A 137 15.29 -6.87 18.89
N LEU A 138 14.38 -6.22 19.60
CA LEU A 138 13.05 -6.75 19.87
C LEU A 138 12.20 -6.91 18.60
N LEU A 139 12.22 -5.91 17.74
CA LEU A 139 11.32 -5.82 16.58
C LEU A 139 11.83 -6.57 15.35
N MET A 140 13.14 -6.51 15.07
CA MET A 140 13.75 -6.99 13.84
C MET A 140 14.71 -8.18 14.06
N GLY A 141 15.17 -8.38 15.29
CA GLY A 141 16.12 -9.44 15.64
C GLY A 141 17.58 -9.10 15.32
N ASP A 142 17.93 -7.81 15.23
CA ASP A 142 19.29 -7.33 14.97
C ASP A 142 19.65 -6.10 15.84
N ARG A 143 20.93 -5.67 15.79
CA ARG A 143 21.40 -4.52 16.58
C ARG A 143 21.24 -3.16 15.87
N GLY A 144 21.00 -3.14 14.57
CA GLY A 144 20.68 -1.92 13.83
C GLY A 144 21.82 -1.03 13.36
N GLU A 145 23.04 -1.22 13.85
CA GLU A 145 24.19 -0.35 13.53
C GLU A 145 24.33 -0.07 12.02
N ARG A 146 24.28 -1.12 11.20
CA ARG A 146 24.39 -1.00 9.74
C ARG A 146 23.21 -0.24 9.13
N ALA A 147 21.99 -0.53 9.55
CA ALA A 147 20.82 0.05 8.94
C ALA A 147 20.59 1.52 9.36
N LEU A 148 21.08 1.94 10.54
CA LEU A 148 21.18 3.35 10.91
C LEU A 148 22.21 4.07 10.05
N LEU A 149 23.42 3.51 9.94
CA LEU A 149 24.48 4.07 9.09
C LEU A 149 24.01 4.22 7.63
N VAL A 150 23.30 3.23 7.10
CA VAL A 150 22.79 3.27 5.72
C VAL A 150 21.74 4.37 5.53
N ALA A 151 20.88 4.65 6.52
CA ALA A 151 19.94 5.77 6.44
C ALA A 151 20.68 7.09 6.21
N GLU A 152 21.71 7.37 7.02
CA GLU A 152 22.54 8.57 6.86
C GLU A 152 23.30 8.59 5.53
N LEU A 153 23.85 7.46 5.12
CA LEU A 153 24.60 7.34 3.86
C LEU A 153 23.71 7.60 2.64
N LEU A 154 22.47 7.09 2.63
CA LEU A 154 21.51 7.32 1.55
C LEU A 154 21.21 8.82 1.42
N GLY A 155 20.91 9.50 2.54
CA GLY A 155 20.66 10.94 2.57
C GLY A 155 21.86 11.75 2.07
N ARG A 156 23.07 11.49 2.62
CA ARG A 156 24.31 12.17 2.22
C ARG A 156 24.68 11.94 0.75
N ALA A 157 24.40 10.75 0.22
CA ALA A 157 24.68 10.40 -1.17
C ALA A 157 23.66 11.00 -2.17
N GLY A 158 22.57 11.58 -1.69
CA GLY A 158 21.47 12.11 -2.49
C GLY A 158 20.60 11.02 -3.13
N VAL A 159 20.60 9.80 -2.58
CA VAL A 159 19.72 8.72 -3.02
C VAL A 159 18.38 8.90 -2.32
N THR A 160 17.31 9.12 -3.09
CA THR A 160 15.97 9.28 -2.52
C THR A 160 15.56 8.02 -1.77
N TYR A 161 15.17 8.16 -0.50
CA TYR A 161 14.65 7.03 0.26
C TYR A 161 13.46 7.43 1.13
N HIS A 162 12.61 6.46 1.44
CA HIS A 162 11.46 6.58 2.30
C HIS A 162 11.67 5.66 3.50
N GLY A 163 11.54 6.20 4.71
CA GLY A 163 11.61 5.38 5.92
C GLY A 163 10.27 4.72 6.19
N SER A 164 10.28 3.45 6.60
CA SER A 164 9.07 2.77 7.03
C SER A 164 9.20 2.12 8.40
N ILE A 165 8.13 2.22 9.19
CA ILE A 165 8.04 1.69 10.55
C ILE A 165 6.69 1.00 10.72
N VAL A 166 6.68 -0.28 11.12
CA VAL A 166 5.49 -0.92 11.68
C VAL A 166 5.36 -0.47 13.14
N ALA A 167 4.34 0.34 13.41
CA ALA A 167 4.25 1.06 14.67
C ALA A 167 3.80 0.13 15.81
N LEU A 168 4.74 -0.32 16.66
CA LEU A 168 4.50 -1.24 17.77
C LEU A 168 4.85 -0.59 19.13
N PRO A 169 4.24 0.57 19.48
CA PRO A 169 4.63 1.32 20.68
C PRO A 169 4.34 0.57 21.99
N HIS A 170 3.42 -0.41 21.99
CA HIS A 170 3.19 -1.30 23.14
C HIS A 170 4.37 -2.25 23.44
N LEU A 171 5.28 -2.43 22.47
CA LEU A 171 6.49 -3.24 22.65
C LEU A 171 7.73 -2.40 22.95
N VAL A 172 7.91 -1.29 22.22
CA VAL A 172 9.14 -0.48 22.28
C VAL A 172 8.97 0.88 22.96
N GLY A 173 7.73 1.26 23.28
CA GLY A 173 7.39 2.58 23.80
C GLY A 173 7.16 3.62 22.71
N TRP A 174 6.37 4.64 23.05
CA TRP A 174 6.09 5.79 22.17
C TRP A 174 7.33 6.62 21.85
N GLU A 175 8.30 6.68 22.77
CA GLU A 175 9.54 7.43 22.57
C GLU A 175 10.46 6.75 21.54
N ASP A 176 10.46 5.42 21.46
CA ASP A 176 11.19 4.71 20.40
C ASP A 176 10.62 5.08 19.03
N LEU A 177 9.29 5.07 18.89
CA LEU A 177 8.62 5.47 17.65
C LEU A 177 8.93 6.93 17.27
N ARG A 178 8.87 7.85 18.25
CA ARG A 178 9.18 9.28 18.06
C ARG A 178 10.62 9.51 17.62
N SER A 179 11.58 8.96 18.39
CA SER A 179 13.00 9.10 18.10
C SER A 179 13.36 8.46 16.75
N SER A 180 12.69 7.38 16.36
CA SER A 180 12.85 6.75 15.05
C SER A 180 12.37 7.64 13.90
N CYS A 181 11.23 8.31 14.04
CA CYS A 181 10.77 9.30 13.06
C CYS A 181 11.76 10.46 12.91
N ARG A 182 12.20 11.05 14.04
CA ARG A 182 13.17 12.16 14.04
C ARG A 182 14.52 11.75 13.46
N PHE A 183 14.98 10.54 13.75
CA PHE A 183 16.19 9.98 13.16
C PHE A 183 16.09 9.87 11.64
N LEU A 184 14.96 9.38 11.11
CA LEU A 184 14.74 9.28 9.66
C LEU A 184 14.75 10.64 8.98
N GLU A 185 14.09 11.64 9.58
CA GLU A 185 14.14 13.02 9.09
C GLU A 185 15.56 13.57 9.09
N ALA A 186 16.26 13.48 10.22
CA ALA A 186 17.64 13.98 10.37
C ALA A 186 18.62 13.28 9.41
N SER A 187 18.33 12.02 9.05
CA SER A 187 19.10 11.23 8.09
C SER A 187 18.77 11.55 6.63
N GLY A 188 17.76 12.39 6.36
CA GLY A 188 17.41 12.85 5.01
C GLY A 188 16.33 12.03 4.29
N ALA A 189 15.44 11.36 5.03
CA ALA A 189 14.32 10.63 4.43
C ALA A 189 13.37 11.58 3.68
N ALA A 190 12.95 11.20 2.48
CA ALA A 190 12.03 11.99 1.67
C ALA A 190 10.59 11.96 2.22
N THR A 191 10.18 10.83 2.79
CA THR A 191 8.95 10.67 3.58
C THR A 191 9.15 9.59 4.65
N ILE A 192 8.26 9.57 5.63
CA ILE A 192 8.19 8.53 6.66
C ILE A 192 6.80 7.88 6.60
N ARG A 193 6.75 6.55 6.59
CA ARG A 193 5.52 5.75 6.56
C ARG A 193 5.39 4.97 7.86
N LEU A 194 4.40 5.34 8.66
CA LEU A 194 3.97 4.59 9.84
C LEU A 194 2.88 3.61 9.41
N PHE A 195 3.20 2.32 9.44
CA PHE A 195 2.21 1.28 9.22
C PHE A 195 1.49 0.98 10.53
N LEU A 196 0.15 1.03 10.48
CA LEU A 196 -0.70 0.48 11.53
C LEU A 196 -0.33 -0.99 11.72
N PRO A 197 -0.02 -1.40 12.96
CA PRO A 197 0.36 -2.78 13.23
C PRO A 197 -0.83 -3.70 12.95
N GLY A 198 -0.54 -4.85 12.32
CA GLY A 198 -1.52 -5.89 12.05
C GLY A 198 -1.06 -7.22 12.62
N PHE A 199 -1.97 -8.01 13.19
CA PHE A 199 -1.67 -9.35 13.68
C PHE A 199 -2.79 -10.32 13.36
N THR A 200 -2.45 -11.59 13.11
CA THR A 200 -3.44 -12.65 12.89
C THR A 200 -3.76 -13.37 14.19
N LYS A 201 -4.77 -14.24 14.21
CA LYS A 201 -5.06 -15.09 15.38
C LYS A 201 -3.91 -16.01 15.80
N LEU A 202 -2.90 -16.18 14.93
CA LEU A 202 -1.69 -16.97 15.20
C LEU A 202 -0.55 -16.15 15.79
N ALA A 203 -0.70 -14.84 15.90
CA ALA A 203 0.33 -13.97 16.44
C ALA A 203 0.69 -14.39 17.88
N PRO A 204 1.99 -14.30 18.26
CA PRO A 204 2.40 -14.56 19.64
C PRO A 204 1.76 -13.54 20.60
N PRO A 205 1.55 -13.89 21.89
CA PRO A 205 0.86 -13.02 22.84
C PRO A 205 1.38 -11.57 22.88
N PRO A 206 2.71 -11.29 22.84
CA PRO A 206 3.20 -9.91 22.87
C PRO A 206 2.77 -9.03 21.69
N LEU A 207 2.41 -9.62 20.55
CA LEU A 207 1.95 -8.88 19.37
C LEU A 207 0.45 -8.58 19.37
N ARG A 208 -0.29 -9.09 20.35
CA ARG A 208 -1.74 -8.91 20.41
C ARG A 208 -2.06 -7.68 21.23
N PHE A 209 -2.83 -6.78 20.63
CA PHE A 209 -3.30 -5.55 21.26
C PHE A 209 -4.77 -5.31 20.87
N PRO A 210 -5.53 -4.53 21.66
CA PRO A 210 -6.85 -4.05 21.25
C PRO A 210 -6.71 -3.07 20.07
N PRO A 211 -7.14 -3.41 18.84
CA PRO A 211 -6.87 -2.62 17.64
C PRO A 211 -7.48 -1.22 17.70
N GLU A 212 -8.69 -1.09 18.22
CA GLU A 212 -9.42 0.19 18.31
C GLU A 212 -8.69 1.20 19.19
N VAL A 213 -8.11 0.74 20.30
CA VAL A 213 -7.32 1.58 21.21
C VAL A 213 -5.99 1.96 20.55
N MET A 214 -5.26 0.97 20.03
CA MET A 214 -3.96 1.17 19.39
C MET A 214 -4.04 2.14 18.20
N TYR A 215 -5.03 1.98 17.32
CA TYR A 215 -5.16 2.81 16.12
C TYR A 215 -5.55 4.25 16.47
N ARG A 216 -6.39 4.45 17.49
CA ARG A 216 -6.72 5.79 18.00
C ARG A 216 -5.51 6.49 18.61
N GLU A 217 -4.73 5.78 19.43
CA GLU A 217 -3.52 6.34 20.03
C GLU A 217 -2.46 6.65 18.96
N LEU A 218 -2.30 5.78 17.97
CA LEU A 218 -1.41 6.01 16.82
C LEU A 218 -1.83 7.21 15.99
N GLU A 219 -3.13 7.45 15.84
CA GLU A 219 -3.64 8.63 15.14
C GLU A 219 -3.31 9.91 15.92
N ILE A 220 -3.47 9.92 17.25
CA ILE A 220 -3.09 11.06 18.10
C ILE A 220 -1.60 11.33 17.96
N PHE A 221 -0.76 10.30 18.15
CA PHE A 221 0.69 10.39 17.96
C PHE A 221 1.06 10.92 16.56
N TRP A 222 0.42 10.38 15.52
CA TRP A 222 0.67 10.80 14.14
C TRP A 222 0.29 12.26 13.91
N ARG A 223 -0.84 12.73 14.46
CA ARG A 223 -1.28 14.14 14.35
C ARG A 223 -0.29 15.10 15.03
N GLU A 224 0.26 14.71 16.17
CA GLU A 224 1.30 15.46 16.89
C GLU A 224 2.62 15.49 16.11
N GLU A 225 3.18 14.33 15.78
CA GLU A 225 4.49 14.25 15.13
C GLU A 225 4.47 14.80 13.70
N ARG A 226 3.37 14.64 12.95
CA ARG A 226 3.29 15.23 11.60
C ARG A 226 3.35 16.76 11.65
N ALA A 227 2.99 17.39 12.77
CA ALA A 227 3.00 18.84 12.93
C ALA A 227 4.40 19.39 13.22
N SER A 228 5.27 18.59 13.85
CA SER A 228 6.64 18.96 14.21
C SER A 228 7.67 18.60 13.14
N LEU A 229 7.45 17.50 12.40
CA LEU A 229 8.34 17.06 11.33
C LEU A 229 8.23 17.97 10.09
N GLY A 230 9.37 18.32 9.51
CA GLY A 230 9.52 19.00 8.23
C GLY A 230 9.40 18.07 7.01
N VAL A 231 9.43 16.75 7.21
CA VAL A 231 9.16 15.75 6.15
C VAL A 231 7.76 15.15 6.26
N PRO A 232 7.11 14.75 5.13
CA PRO A 232 5.79 14.14 5.18
C PRO A 232 5.76 12.83 5.97
N LEU A 233 4.93 12.78 7.02
CA LEU A 233 4.64 11.60 7.82
C LEU A 233 3.27 11.02 7.42
N LEU A 234 3.25 9.79 6.94
CA LEU A 234 2.04 9.07 6.52
C LEU A 234 1.66 8.00 7.55
N LEU A 235 0.37 7.86 7.82
CA LEU A 235 -0.20 6.73 8.56
C LEU A 235 -0.91 5.80 7.59
N GLU A 236 -0.52 4.52 7.57
CA GLU A 236 -0.95 3.55 6.55
C GLU A 236 -1.45 2.22 7.14
N PRO A 237 -2.55 1.65 6.62
CA PRO A 237 -3.47 2.28 5.68
C PRO A 237 -4.15 3.49 6.31
N SER A 238 -4.75 4.34 5.48
CA SER A 238 -5.56 5.46 5.94
C SER A 238 -6.84 4.93 6.59
N PHE A 239 -6.75 4.66 7.88
CA PHE A 239 -7.86 4.30 8.73
C PHE A 239 -8.65 5.57 9.06
N VAL A 240 -9.96 5.52 8.83
CA VAL A 240 -10.88 6.60 9.16
C VAL A 240 -12.17 6.01 9.68
N SER A 241 -12.81 6.71 10.62
CA SER A 241 -14.20 6.42 10.97
C SER A 241 -15.17 6.81 9.84
N ASP A 242 -16.41 6.31 9.91
CA ASP A 242 -17.50 6.69 9.00
C ASP A 242 -17.74 8.21 8.97
N VAL A 243 -17.50 8.90 10.09
CA VAL A 243 -17.71 10.35 10.22
C VAL A 243 -16.56 11.12 9.56
N GLU A 244 -15.32 10.66 9.76
CA GLU A 244 -14.11 11.36 9.29
C GLU A 244 -13.81 11.13 7.80
N ALA A 245 -14.35 10.06 7.21
CA ALA A 245 -14.17 9.76 5.79
C ALA A 245 -14.65 10.91 4.90
N ASN A 246 -13.71 11.58 4.24
CA ASN A 246 -13.94 12.66 3.29
C ASN A 246 -12.99 12.55 2.09
N PHE A 247 -13.43 13.05 0.94
CA PHE A 247 -12.66 13.01 -0.31
C PHE A 247 -11.98 14.34 -0.65
N LEU A 248 -11.73 15.19 0.36
CA LEU A 248 -10.94 16.41 0.13
C LEU A 248 -9.52 16.00 -0.28
N ALA A 249 -9.07 16.49 -1.44
CA ALA A 249 -7.74 16.20 -1.98
C ALA A 249 -6.64 17.02 -1.27
N GLU A 250 -6.59 16.91 0.07
CA GLU A 250 -5.59 17.52 0.93
C GLU A 250 -4.21 16.88 0.73
N LEU A 251 -3.18 17.72 0.65
CA LEU A 251 -1.79 17.28 0.66
C LEU A 251 -1.38 16.87 2.09
N ALA A 252 -1.05 15.59 2.27
CA ALA A 252 -0.45 15.10 3.51
C ALA A 252 0.93 15.74 3.76
N GLY A 253 1.61 16.14 2.69
CA GLY A 253 2.83 16.93 2.73
C GLY A 253 3.42 17.14 1.34
N VAL A 254 4.56 17.84 1.30
CA VAL A 254 5.33 18.07 0.09
C VAL A 254 6.78 17.76 0.38
N ILE A 255 7.42 16.92 -0.45
CA ILE A 255 8.81 16.52 -0.27
C ILE A 255 9.71 17.77 -0.40
N PRO A 256 10.58 18.07 0.58
CA PRO A 256 11.51 19.20 0.51
C PRO A 256 12.37 19.19 -0.76
N GLY A 257 12.61 20.36 -1.34
CA GLY A 257 13.40 20.49 -2.57
C GLY A 257 12.78 19.87 -3.83
N SER A 258 11.54 19.37 -3.77
CA SER A 258 10.84 18.83 -4.94
C SER A 258 10.31 19.94 -5.87
N PRO A 259 9.92 19.61 -7.13
CA PRO A 259 9.25 20.55 -8.00
C PRO A 259 7.98 21.18 -7.39
N ALA A 260 7.18 20.39 -6.68
CA ALA A 260 6.00 20.86 -5.97
C ALA A 260 6.35 21.87 -4.87
N ALA A 261 7.40 21.60 -4.06
CA ALA A 261 7.85 22.50 -3.00
C ALA A 261 8.34 23.84 -3.58
N ARG A 262 9.13 23.80 -4.66
CA ARG A 262 9.61 25.03 -5.33
C ARG A 262 8.49 25.88 -5.93
N ALA A 263 7.38 25.26 -6.33
CA ALA A 263 6.19 25.98 -6.77
C ALA A 263 5.33 26.50 -5.61
N GLY A 264 5.73 26.29 -4.36
CA GLY A 264 5.06 26.84 -3.19
C GLY A 264 3.88 26.03 -2.69
N LEU A 265 3.71 24.78 -3.13
CA LEU A 265 2.76 23.85 -2.50
C LEU A 265 3.21 23.53 -1.08
N ARG A 266 2.23 23.37 -0.19
CA ARG A 266 2.43 23.14 1.23
C ARG A 266 1.53 22.01 1.71
N LYS A 267 1.91 21.42 2.84
CA LYS A 267 1.03 20.53 3.61
C LYS A 267 -0.28 21.25 3.93
N GLY A 268 -1.40 20.53 3.83
CA GLY A 268 -2.74 21.08 4.09
C GLY A 268 -3.37 21.82 2.91
N ASP A 269 -2.65 22.05 1.80
CA ASP A 269 -3.27 22.56 0.57
C ASP A 269 -4.32 21.55 0.08
N ILE A 270 -5.51 22.03 -0.25
CA ILE A 270 -6.59 21.20 -0.81
C ILE A 270 -6.64 21.42 -2.31
N VAL A 271 -6.31 20.40 -3.10
CA VAL A 271 -6.43 20.46 -4.56
C VAL A 271 -7.90 20.46 -4.96
N LYS A 272 -8.34 21.45 -5.72
CA LYS A 272 -9.72 21.54 -6.26
C LYS A 272 -9.78 21.06 -7.70
N THR A 273 -8.82 21.50 -8.51
CA THR A 273 -8.75 21.10 -9.92
C THR A 273 -7.31 20.81 -10.35
N VAL A 274 -7.17 19.97 -11.37
CA VAL A 274 -5.92 19.77 -12.12
C VAL A 274 -6.24 20.01 -13.59
N HIS A 275 -5.61 21.03 -14.20
CA HIS A 275 -5.92 21.49 -15.57
C HIS A 275 -7.40 21.84 -15.76
N GLY A 276 -7.99 22.55 -14.78
CA GLY A 276 -9.40 22.93 -14.78
C GLY A 276 -10.38 21.76 -14.56
N ARG A 277 -9.88 20.51 -14.49
CA ARG A 277 -10.71 19.34 -14.17
C ARG A 277 -10.84 19.20 -12.66
N GLY A 278 -12.07 19.24 -12.15
CA GLY A 278 -12.38 18.95 -10.75
C GLY A 278 -11.88 17.57 -10.31
N VAL A 279 -11.29 17.51 -9.13
CA VAL A 279 -10.81 16.27 -8.52
C VAL A 279 -11.86 15.68 -7.58
N ARG A 280 -11.96 14.35 -7.53
CA ARG A 280 -12.99 13.65 -6.75
C ARG A 280 -12.48 12.97 -5.49
N SER A 281 -11.17 12.77 -5.39
CA SER A 281 -10.49 12.14 -4.27
C SER A 281 -9.00 12.47 -4.28
N ARG A 282 -8.27 12.13 -3.20
CA ARG A 282 -6.81 12.24 -3.16
C ARG A 282 -6.16 11.37 -4.24
N VAL A 283 -6.68 10.15 -4.44
CA VAL A 283 -6.19 9.25 -5.50
C VAL A 283 -6.40 9.85 -6.89
N ASP A 284 -7.58 10.41 -7.19
CA ASP A 284 -7.90 11.05 -8.47
C ASP A 284 -6.96 12.26 -8.73
N ALA A 285 -6.78 13.11 -7.71
CA ALA A 285 -5.87 14.26 -7.79
C ALA A 285 -4.42 13.83 -8.04
N PHE A 286 -3.91 12.85 -7.29
CA PHE A 286 -2.55 12.33 -7.47
C PHE A 286 -2.35 11.73 -8.86
N GLN A 287 -3.29 10.94 -9.37
CA GLN A 287 -3.21 10.34 -10.70
C GLN A 287 -3.17 11.41 -11.81
N LEU A 288 -4.01 12.45 -11.71
CA LEU A 288 -4.01 13.57 -12.65
C LEU A 288 -2.69 14.35 -12.62
N ILE A 289 -2.18 14.64 -11.42
CA ILE A 289 -0.86 15.27 -11.23
C ILE A 289 0.21 14.39 -11.88
N GLN A 290 0.26 13.10 -11.54
CA GLN A 290 1.25 12.14 -12.00
C GLN A 290 1.28 12.01 -13.54
N ALA A 291 0.12 12.02 -14.19
CA ALA A 291 -0.02 11.90 -15.63
C ALA A 291 0.53 13.12 -16.42
N SER A 292 0.62 14.29 -15.79
CA SER A 292 1.04 15.55 -16.42
C SER A 292 2.57 15.78 -16.35
N ARG A 293 3.15 16.45 -17.35
CA ARG A 293 4.54 17.00 -17.27
C ARG A 293 4.59 18.35 -16.56
N CYS A 294 3.50 19.11 -16.64
CA CYS A 294 3.37 20.44 -16.06
C CYS A 294 1.95 20.57 -15.50
N PRO A 295 1.60 19.93 -14.37
CA PRO A 295 0.28 20.09 -13.75
C PRO A 295 0.03 21.57 -13.43
N VAL A 296 -1.15 22.07 -13.79
CA VAL A 296 -1.70 23.35 -13.33
C VAL A 296 -2.77 23.03 -12.31
N LEU A 297 -2.61 23.53 -11.09
CA LEU A 297 -3.46 23.22 -9.94
C LEU A 297 -4.18 24.47 -9.48
N GLU A 298 -5.47 24.34 -9.21
CA GLU A 298 -6.17 25.27 -8.34
C GLU A 298 -6.26 24.63 -6.96
N ILE A 299 -5.71 25.30 -5.96
CA ILE A 299 -5.69 24.86 -4.58
C ILE A 299 -6.46 25.84 -3.69
N GLU A 300 -6.96 25.33 -2.58
CA GLU A 300 -7.47 26.13 -1.47
C GLU A 300 -6.50 26.01 -0.28
N ARG A 301 -6.10 27.16 0.28
CA ARG A 301 -5.26 27.26 1.47
C ARG A 301 -5.91 28.24 2.45
N GLY A 302 -6.38 27.74 3.60
CA GLY A 302 -7.02 28.57 4.61
C GLY A 302 -8.21 29.38 4.07
N GLY A 303 -9.00 28.79 3.16
CA GLY A 303 -10.13 29.44 2.49
C GLY A 303 -9.77 30.31 1.27
N VAL A 304 -8.48 30.53 1.00
CA VAL A 304 -8.03 31.34 -0.14
C VAL A 304 -7.67 30.45 -1.32
N LEU A 305 -8.20 30.75 -2.51
CA LEU A 305 -7.86 30.06 -3.75
C LEU A 305 -6.55 30.58 -4.33
N ALA A 306 -5.71 29.67 -4.82
CA ALA A 306 -4.49 29.99 -5.53
C ALA A 306 -4.26 29.02 -6.71
N ALA A 307 -3.67 29.53 -7.78
CA ALA A 307 -3.26 28.72 -8.93
C ALA A 307 -1.75 28.52 -8.93
N LEU A 308 -1.30 27.26 -8.98
CA LEU A 308 0.12 26.89 -8.97
C LEU A 308 0.43 25.91 -10.10
N SER A 309 1.64 25.97 -10.64
CA SER A 309 2.11 24.98 -11.62
C SER A 309 3.58 24.66 -11.43
N PHE A 310 3.98 23.45 -11.82
CA PHE A 310 5.37 23.01 -11.72
C PHE A 310 5.72 21.99 -12.80
N ARG A 311 6.98 21.99 -13.25
CA ARG A 311 7.49 21.02 -14.23
C ARG A 311 8.06 19.78 -13.53
N LYS A 312 7.74 18.61 -14.06
CA LYS A 312 8.26 17.31 -13.60
C LYS A 312 8.34 16.30 -14.74
N ARG A 313 9.04 15.19 -14.50
CA ARG A 313 8.96 14.04 -15.41
C ARG A 313 7.54 13.49 -15.43
N LYS A 314 7.05 13.13 -16.62
CA LYS A 314 5.76 12.43 -16.79
C LYS A 314 5.79 11.11 -16.00
N GLY A 315 4.73 10.80 -15.26
CA GLY A 315 4.67 9.58 -14.43
C GLY A 315 5.31 9.73 -13.03
N ALA A 316 6.05 10.80 -12.74
CA ALA A 316 6.52 11.10 -11.39
C ALA A 316 5.46 11.85 -10.57
N GLY A 317 5.43 11.70 -9.25
CA GLY A 317 4.51 12.43 -8.35
C GLY A 317 4.87 13.92 -8.17
N GLY A 318 6.08 14.35 -8.54
CA GLY A 318 6.51 15.74 -8.44
C GLY A 318 6.80 16.24 -7.02
N GLY A 319 6.79 15.34 -6.04
CA GLY A 319 6.98 15.65 -4.63
C GLY A 319 5.70 15.88 -3.84
N VAL A 320 4.54 15.78 -4.48
CA VAL A 320 3.25 15.80 -3.79
C VAL A 320 3.06 14.48 -3.04
N VAL A 321 2.67 14.57 -1.77
CA VAL A 321 2.37 13.39 -0.93
C VAL A 321 0.92 13.48 -0.48
N MET A 322 0.16 12.42 -0.76
CA MET A 322 -1.25 12.30 -0.39
C MET A 322 -1.49 10.93 0.25
N ALA A 323 -2.34 10.90 1.26
CA ALA A 323 -2.85 9.66 1.82
C ALA A 323 -3.82 8.99 0.85
N TRP A 324 -3.83 7.66 0.80
CA TRP A 324 -4.71 6.91 -0.11
C TRP A 324 -6.15 6.88 0.44
N ASP A 325 -7.15 7.12 -0.41
CA ASP A 325 -8.56 7.13 -0.01
C ASP A 325 -9.44 6.21 -0.84
N LEU A 326 -9.83 6.61 -2.06
CA LEU A 326 -10.64 5.80 -2.95
C LEU A 326 -10.28 6.13 -4.40
N ASP A 327 -9.94 5.11 -5.16
CA ASP A 327 -9.83 5.22 -6.61
C ASP A 327 -11.23 5.30 -7.23
N TRP A 328 -11.55 6.43 -7.86
CA TRP A 328 -12.86 6.63 -8.50
C TRP A 328 -13.13 5.67 -9.66
N GLY A 329 -12.08 5.04 -10.20
CA GLY A 329 -12.20 3.93 -11.15
C GLY A 329 -12.96 2.73 -10.56
N VAL A 330 -12.86 2.48 -9.25
CA VAL A 330 -13.64 1.44 -8.55
C VAL A 330 -15.13 1.80 -8.57
N VAL A 331 -15.47 3.06 -8.29
CA VAL A 331 -16.85 3.56 -8.30
C VAL A 331 -17.49 3.36 -9.68
N GLU A 332 -16.78 3.78 -10.74
CA GLU A 332 -17.26 3.64 -12.11
C GLU A 332 -17.33 2.17 -12.57
N LYS A 333 -16.42 1.32 -12.11
CA LYS A 333 -16.45 -0.12 -12.40
C LYS A 333 -17.68 -0.78 -11.77
N VAL A 334 -18.01 -0.47 -10.51
CA VAL A 334 -19.23 -0.97 -9.86
C VAL A 334 -20.47 -0.54 -10.62
N LYS A 335 -20.61 0.75 -10.98
CA LYS A 335 -21.75 1.26 -11.77
C LYS A 335 -21.90 0.51 -13.10
N ARG A 336 -20.78 0.25 -13.79
CA ARG A 336 -20.77 -0.50 -15.04
C ARG A 336 -21.29 -1.92 -14.85
N VAL A 337 -20.81 -2.63 -13.83
CA VAL A 337 -21.21 -4.01 -13.55
C VAL A 337 -22.70 -4.10 -13.17
N ILE A 338 -23.20 -3.20 -12.32
CA ILE A 338 -24.63 -3.13 -11.96
C ILE A 338 -25.49 -3.01 -13.22
N ARG A 339 -25.14 -2.07 -14.11
CA ARG A 339 -25.87 -1.84 -15.37
C ARG A 339 -25.78 -3.04 -16.32
N SER A 340 -24.60 -3.63 -16.50
CA SER A 340 -24.42 -4.76 -17.42
C SER A 340 -25.14 -6.01 -16.96
N CYS A 341 -25.17 -6.26 -15.65
CA CYS A 341 -25.89 -7.39 -15.07
C CYS A 341 -27.38 -7.11 -14.84
N ARG A 342 -27.86 -5.90 -15.16
CA ARG A 342 -29.24 -5.43 -14.89
C ARG A 342 -29.64 -5.64 -13.42
N GLY A 343 -28.68 -5.49 -12.51
CA GLY A 343 -28.90 -5.71 -11.08
C GLY A 343 -29.88 -4.69 -10.51
N ARG A 344 -30.96 -5.16 -9.91
CA ARG A 344 -31.98 -4.33 -9.25
C ARG A 344 -31.76 -4.27 -7.75
N ARG A 345 -31.30 -5.36 -7.13
CA ARG A 345 -31.06 -5.46 -5.69
C ARG A 345 -29.68 -6.05 -5.44
N VAL A 346 -28.73 -5.14 -5.32
CA VAL A 346 -27.30 -5.44 -5.38
C VAL A 346 -26.73 -5.49 -3.97
N LEU A 347 -26.00 -6.55 -3.64
CA LEU A 347 -25.20 -6.64 -2.41
C LEU A 347 -23.73 -6.40 -2.73
N VAL A 348 -23.16 -5.33 -2.20
CA VAL A 348 -21.73 -5.03 -2.26
C VAL A 348 -21.10 -5.48 -0.96
N LEU A 349 -20.22 -6.48 -1.04
CA LEU A 349 -19.40 -6.91 0.08
C LEU A 349 -18.04 -6.19 0.02
N THR A 350 -17.55 -5.68 1.14
CA THR A 350 -16.24 -5.00 1.24
C THR A 350 -15.56 -5.31 2.56
N SER A 351 -14.30 -4.96 2.73
CA SER A 351 -13.61 -5.13 4.02
C SER A 351 -13.99 -4.06 5.02
N GLU A 352 -13.74 -4.32 6.31
CA GLU A 352 -14.02 -3.36 7.38
C GLU A 352 -13.30 -2.02 7.16
N TRP A 353 -12.04 -2.03 6.68
CA TRP A 353 -11.32 -0.79 6.33
C TRP A 353 -11.81 -0.12 5.04
N GLY A 354 -12.41 -0.86 4.11
CA GLY A 354 -12.96 -0.28 2.88
C GLY A 354 -14.37 0.30 3.06
N TYR A 355 -15.11 -0.18 4.06
CA TYR A 355 -16.51 0.15 4.27
C TYR A 355 -16.78 1.66 4.45
N PRO A 356 -16.05 2.41 5.30
CA PRO A 356 -16.31 3.85 5.50
C PRO A 356 -16.22 4.66 4.20
N TRP A 357 -15.23 4.35 3.35
CA TRP A 357 -15.04 5.01 2.06
C TRP A 357 -16.15 4.67 1.07
N LEU A 358 -16.52 3.39 0.96
CA LEU A 358 -17.53 2.94 0.02
C LEU A 358 -18.93 3.41 0.43
N LYS A 359 -19.21 3.55 1.73
CA LYS A 359 -20.47 4.08 2.24
C LYS A 359 -20.71 5.52 1.77
N LYS A 360 -19.66 6.36 1.67
CA LYS A 360 -19.76 7.74 1.18
C LYS A 360 -20.11 7.84 -0.30
N VAL A 361 -19.80 6.81 -1.10
CA VAL A 361 -20.12 6.77 -2.53
C VAL A 361 -21.33 5.90 -2.85
N LEU A 362 -22.02 5.35 -1.84
CA LEU A 362 -23.25 4.59 -2.03
C LEU A 362 -24.29 5.35 -2.88
N PRO A 363 -24.51 6.68 -2.70
CA PRO A 363 -25.42 7.44 -3.56
C PRO A 363 -25.03 7.43 -5.04
N GLU A 364 -23.74 7.32 -5.37
CA GLU A 364 -23.28 7.23 -6.77
C GLU A 364 -23.67 5.91 -7.44
N TRP A 365 -23.80 4.84 -6.64
CA TRP A 365 -24.26 3.54 -7.12
C TRP A 365 -25.78 3.48 -7.21
N GLU A 366 -26.50 4.11 -6.30
CA GLU A 366 -27.97 4.21 -6.34
C GLU A 366 -28.48 5.00 -7.56
N LYS A 367 -27.69 5.93 -8.10
CA LYS A 367 -27.95 6.58 -9.41
C LYS A 367 -28.06 5.61 -10.59
N THR A 368 -27.74 4.32 -10.42
CA THR A 368 -28.00 3.29 -11.42
C THR A 368 -29.46 2.83 -11.44
N GLY A 369 -30.27 3.21 -10.44
CA GLY A 369 -31.64 2.73 -10.23
C GLY A 369 -31.71 1.42 -9.43
N ALA A 370 -30.57 0.91 -8.96
CA ALA A 370 -30.50 -0.29 -8.13
C ALA A 370 -30.63 0.05 -6.63
N GLU A 371 -31.30 -0.83 -5.89
CA GLU A 371 -31.26 -0.88 -4.42
C GLU A 371 -29.93 -1.52 -4.00
N VAL A 372 -29.00 -0.72 -3.50
CA VAL A 372 -27.63 -1.18 -3.18
C VAL A 372 -27.46 -1.36 -1.66
N HIS A 373 -27.12 -2.58 -1.26
CA HIS A 373 -26.80 -2.94 0.12
C HIS A 373 -25.29 -3.05 0.26
N LEU A 374 -24.69 -2.24 1.12
CA LEU A 374 -23.26 -2.31 1.42
C LEU A 374 -23.05 -3.03 2.75
N VAL A 375 -22.19 -4.06 2.76
CA VAL A 375 -21.89 -4.84 3.96
C VAL A 375 -20.39 -4.99 4.15
N ALA A 376 -19.90 -4.60 5.34
CA ALA A 376 -18.56 -4.90 5.79
C ALA A 376 -18.43 -6.40 6.11
N VAL A 377 -17.35 -7.02 5.64
CA VAL A 377 -17.02 -8.43 5.84
C VAL A 377 -15.90 -8.53 6.86
N PRO A 378 -16.17 -9.02 8.08
CA PRO A 378 -15.12 -9.26 9.06
C PRO A 378 -14.17 -10.37 8.62
N ASN A 379 -12.86 -10.16 8.77
CA ASN A 379 -11.87 -11.18 8.45
C ASN A 379 -11.75 -12.19 9.60
N ARG A 380 -12.54 -13.26 9.55
CA ARG A 380 -12.54 -14.30 10.59
C ARG A 380 -11.55 -15.42 10.27
N PHE A 381 -11.19 -15.59 9.01
CA PHE A 381 -10.22 -16.59 8.60
C PHE A 381 -8.83 -16.30 9.17
N PHE A 382 -8.26 -15.11 8.91
CA PHE A 382 -7.01 -14.68 9.56
C PHE A 382 -7.26 -14.29 11.01
N GLY A 383 -8.36 -13.60 11.31
CA GLY A 383 -8.68 -13.10 12.66
C GLY A 383 -7.64 -12.10 13.15
N GLY A 384 -7.63 -11.85 14.47
CA GLY A 384 -6.78 -10.81 15.06
C GLY A 384 -7.28 -9.42 14.65
N SER A 385 -6.37 -8.56 14.18
CA SER A 385 -6.67 -7.19 13.76
C SER A 385 -6.78 -7.01 12.24
N ILE A 386 -6.74 -8.10 11.47
CA ILE A 386 -6.77 -8.07 10.01
C ILE A 386 -8.14 -7.58 9.50
N ALA A 387 -8.15 -6.54 8.68
CA ALA A 387 -9.38 -5.90 8.18
C ALA A 387 -9.32 -5.41 6.72
N CYS A 388 -8.28 -5.82 5.97
CA CYS A 388 -8.11 -5.45 4.56
C CYS A 388 -8.79 -6.43 3.59
N ALA A 389 -9.24 -5.92 2.44
CA ALA A 389 -9.96 -6.72 1.45
C ALA A 389 -9.10 -7.82 0.83
N GLY A 390 -7.80 -7.59 0.64
CA GLY A 390 -6.88 -8.55 0.01
C GLY A 390 -6.68 -9.85 0.79
N LEU A 391 -7.04 -9.88 2.08
CA LEU A 391 -6.92 -11.05 2.95
C LEU A 391 -8.28 -11.72 3.26
N LEU A 392 -9.38 -11.23 2.69
CA LEU A 392 -10.68 -11.89 2.82
C LEU A 392 -10.71 -13.18 1.99
N THR A 393 -11.38 -14.20 2.53
CA THR A 393 -11.55 -15.49 1.86
C THR A 393 -13.00 -15.75 1.47
N THR A 394 -13.24 -16.71 0.59
CA THR A 394 -14.59 -17.21 0.28
C THR A 394 -15.34 -17.69 1.51
N VAL A 395 -14.65 -18.14 2.56
CA VAL A 395 -15.26 -18.51 3.84
C VAL A 395 -15.84 -17.29 4.55
N ASP A 396 -15.10 -16.18 4.57
CA ASP A 396 -15.55 -14.92 5.17
C ASP A 396 -16.74 -14.35 4.39
N PHE A 397 -16.63 -14.28 3.06
CA PHE A 397 -17.70 -13.80 2.19
C PHE A 397 -18.97 -14.63 2.34
N ARG A 398 -18.86 -15.96 2.37
CA ARG A 398 -20.02 -16.85 2.57
C ARG A 398 -20.77 -16.53 3.86
N ARG A 399 -20.04 -16.29 4.94
CA ARG A 399 -20.66 -15.99 6.24
C ARG A 399 -21.37 -14.65 6.21
N ALA A 400 -20.74 -13.61 5.67
CA ALA A 400 -21.35 -12.29 5.52
C ALA A 400 -22.57 -12.31 4.61
N LEU A 401 -22.49 -13.04 3.49
CA LEU A 401 -23.58 -13.20 2.53
C LEU A 401 -24.82 -13.83 3.16
N ARG A 402 -24.66 -14.94 3.91
CA ARG A 402 -25.76 -15.59 4.64
C ARG A 402 -26.39 -14.66 5.68
N ALA A 403 -25.57 -13.92 6.42
CA ALA A 403 -26.06 -12.96 7.40
C ALA A 403 -26.84 -11.83 6.72
N ALA A 404 -26.33 -11.30 5.61
CA ALA A 404 -26.99 -10.24 4.84
C ALA A 404 -28.35 -10.69 4.30
N ILE A 405 -28.45 -11.90 3.72
CA ILE A 405 -29.72 -12.44 3.23
C ILE A 405 -30.74 -12.60 4.37
N CYS A 406 -30.29 -13.15 5.51
CA CYS A 406 -31.14 -13.32 6.69
C CYS A 406 -31.72 -11.99 7.19
N VAL A 407 -30.87 -10.96 7.33
CA VAL A 407 -31.29 -9.62 7.76
C VAL A 407 -32.20 -8.96 6.73
N ALA A 408 -31.91 -9.13 5.45
CA ALA A 408 -32.63 -8.45 4.38
C ALA A 408 -33.99 -9.09 4.04
N GLY A 409 -34.28 -10.28 4.57
CA GLY A 409 -35.57 -10.99 4.45
C GLY A 409 -35.95 -11.44 3.03
N ARG A 410 -35.07 -11.24 2.04
CA ARG A 410 -35.24 -11.60 0.63
C ARG A 410 -33.88 -11.68 -0.05
N ASP A 411 -33.82 -12.37 -1.19
CA ASP A 411 -32.58 -12.57 -1.95
C ASP A 411 -32.11 -11.32 -2.71
N PHE A 412 -30.84 -11.35 -3.09
CA PHE A 412 -30.18 -10.37 -3.97
C PHE A 412 -30.08 -10.97 -5.37
N ASP A 413 -30.19 -10.16 -6.42
CA ASP A 413 -30.00 -10.64 -7.80
C ASP A 413 -28.55 -10.49 -8.28
N LEU A 414 -27.76 -9.64 -7.61
CA LEU A 414 -26.35 -9.43 -7.89
C LEU A 414 -25.53 -9.25 -6.60
N VAL A 415 -24.41 -9.96 -6.49
CA VAL A 415 -23.43 -9.84 -5.41
C VAL A 415 -22.10 -9.40 -5.98
N LEU A 416 -21.55 -8.30 -5.46
CA LEU A 416 -20.28 -7.73 -5.86
C LEU A 416 -19.24 -7.94 -4.77
N LEU A 417 -18.08 -8.47 -5.15
CA LEU A 417 -16.97 -8.78 -4.25
C LEU A 417 -15.72 -7.98 -4.65
N PRO A 418 -14.85 -7.58 -3.70
CA PRO A 418 -13.65 -6.83 -4.02
C PRO A 418 -12.65 -7.74 -4.74
N ALA A 419 -12.24 -7.35 -5.95
CA ALA A 419 -11.30 -8.12 -6.76
C ALA A 419 -9.96 -8.35 -6.06
N ALA A 420 -9.56 -7.47 -5.13
CA ALA A 420 -8.36 -7.59 -4.33
C ALA A 420 -8.26 -8.91 -3.53
N ALA A 421 -9.38 -9.52 -3.15
CA ALA A 421 -9.41 -10.79 -2.41
C ALA A 421 -9.09 -12.02 -3.30
N PHE A 422 -9.04 -11.84 -4.62
CA PHE A 422 -8.95 -12.93 -5.58
C PHE A 422 -7.77 -12.75 -6.52
N ASP A 423 -7.16 -13.88 -6.92
CA ASP A 423 -6.28 -13.87 -8.08
C ASP A 423 -7.10 -13.69 -9.37
N PHE A 424 -6.44 -13.33 -10.47
CA PHE A 424 -7.03 -13.23 -11.81
C PHE A 424 -7.83 -14.43 -12.32
N ARG A 425 -7.65 -15.62 -11.74
CA ARG A 425 -8.46 -16.79 -12.08
C ARG A 425 -9.68 -16.88 -11.16
N GLY A 426 -10.00 -15.80 -10.44
CA GLY A 426 -11.10 -15.74 -9.49
C GLY A 426 -10.89 -16.56 -8.22
N LYS A 427 -9.67 -16.99 -7.89
CA LYS A 427 -9.42 -17.84 -6.72
C LYS A 427 -8.94 -17.02 -5.53
N ASP A 428 -9.47 -17.25 -4.34
CA ASP A 428 -8.98 -16.66 -3.09
C ASP A 428 -7.66 -17.31 -2.62
N LEU A 429 -7.16 -16.88 -1.45
CA LEU A 429 -5.94 -17.41 -0.83
C LEU A 429 -6.00 -18.91 -0.48
N LEU A 430 -7.19 -19.51 -0.41
CA LEU A 430 -7.39 -20.95 -0.21
C LEU A 430 -7.48 -21.71 -1.54
N GLY A 431 -7.43 -20.98 -2.66
CA GLY A 431 -7.59 -21.51 -4.00
C GLY A 431 -9.04 -21.83 -4.37
N LYS A 432 -10.01 -21.29 -3.62
CA LYS A 432 -11.44 -21.44 -3.87
C LYS A 432 -11.92 -20.33 -4.80
N HIS A 433 -12.71 -20.70 -5.81
CA HIS A 433 -13.20 -19.75 -6.80
C HIS A 433 -14.39 -18.94 -6.25
N TYR A 434 -14.48 -17.64 -6.56
CA TYR A 434 -15.58 -16.77 -6.11
C TYR A 434 -16.96 -17.27 -6.56
N SER A 435 -17.04 -17.91 -7.73
CA SER A 435 -18.30 -18.46 -8.26
C SER A 435 -18.94 -19.51 -7.36
N LEU A 436 -18.20 -20.10 -6.42
CA LEU A 436 -18.75 -21.01 -5.42
C LEU A 436 -19.83 -20.35 -4.54
N LEU A 437 -19.81 -19.02 -4.44
CA LEU A 437 -20.82 -18.24 -3.72
C LEU A 437 -22.16 -18.21 -4.47
N ARG A 438 -22.17 -18.38 -5.81
CA ARG A 438 -23.41 -18.42 -6.62
C ARG A 438 -24.31 -19.59 -6.20
N TYR A 439 -23.72 -20.76 -5.93
CA TYR A 439 -24.47 -21.94 -5.52
C TYR A 439 -25.19 -21.79 -4.17
N GLN A 440 -24.88 -20.74 -3.40
CA GLN A 440 -25.48 -20.51 -2.09
C GLN A 440 -26.62 -19.51 -2.13
N THR A 441 -26.72 -18.70 -3.18
CA THR A 441 -27.66 -17.58 -3.24
C THR A 441 -28.53 -17.57 -4.49
N GLY A 442 -28.19 -18.36 -5.51
CA GLY A 442 -28.82 -18.24 -6.83
C GLY A 442 -28.53 -16.93 -7.56
N ALA A 443 -27.89 -15.96 -6.90
CA ALA A 443 -27.57 -14.65 -7.43
C ALA A 443 -26.37 -14.68 -8.39
N ALA A 444 -26.31 -13.72 -9.31
CA ALA A 444 -25.07 -13.45 -10.03
C ALA A 444 -24.01 -12.96 -9.03
N VAL A 445 -22.76 -13.42 -9.19
CA VAL A 445 -21.63 -12.98 -8.35
C VAL A 445 -20.53 -12.48 -9.28
N GLU A 446 -20.04 -11.26 -9.06
CA GLU A 446 -19.03 -10.60 -9.89
C GLU A 446 -17.92 -9.94 -9.03
N LEU A 447 -16.73 -9.76 -9.63
CA LEU A 447 -15.58 -9.13 -9.00
C LEU A 447 -15.42 -7.67 -9.45
N VAL A 448 -15.34 -6.74 -8.49
CA VAL A 448 -15.24 -5.29 -8.72
C VAL A 448 -13.97 -4.67 -8.16
#